data_AF-W1WF90-F1
#
_entry.id   AF-W1WF90-F1
#
_cell.length_a   1.000
_cell.length_b   1.000
_cell.length_c   1.000
_cell.angle_alpha   90.00
_cell.angle_beta   90.00
_cell.angle_gamma   90.00
#
_symmetry.space_group_name_H-M   'P 1'
#
loop_
_entity.id
_entity.type
_entity.pdbx_description
1 polymer ?
#
loop_
_entity_poly.entity_id
_entity_poly.type
_entity_poly.pdbx_seq_one_letter_code
_entity_poly.pdbx_strand_id
1 'polypeptide(L)'
;HPSEVVDSSKLSTIWDYIRDEYDVVIIDTPPVLDVTDAIVLAEKSDGVMLVVKNEVAGPKDLIEAKKRLTQVGIPLLGSIIIDV
;
A
#
# COMPACT_ATOMS: atom_id res chain seq x y z
N HIS A 1 -8.94 -15.92 -11.06
CA HIS A 1 -9.17 -14.48 -10.83
C HIS A 1 -9.46 -14.27 -9.35
N PRO A 2 -8.72 -13.42 -8.63
CA PRO A 2 -8.97 -13.10 -7.22
C PRO A 2 -10.26 -12.29 -6.99
N SER A 3 -10.96 -11.90 -8.06
CA SER A 3 -12.10 -10.97 -8.10
C SER A 3 -13.38 -11.46 -7.43
N GLU A 4 -13.39 -12.63 -6.79
CA GLU A 4 -14.55 -13.18 -6.04
C GLU A 4 -14.33 -13.26 -4.53
N VAL A 5 -13.08 -13.09 -4.08
CA VAL A 5 -12.84 -12.67 -2.70
C VAL A 5 -13.02 -11.17 -2.86
N VAL A 6 -14.21 -10.61 -2.68
CA VAL A 6 -14.74 -10.28 -1.36
C VAL A 6 -16.17 -9.75 -1.55
N ASP A 7 -17.12 -10.40 -0.92
CA ASP A 7 -18.34 -9.73 -0.45
C ASP A 7 -17.87 -8.60 0.47
N SER A 8 -18.05 -7.33 0.08
CA SER A 8 -17.44 -6.15 0.74
C SER A 8 -17.64 -6.13 2.26
N SER A 9 -18.73 -6.75 2.72
CA SER A 9 -19.08 -6.99 4.12
C SER A 9 -18.11 -7.91 4.88
N LYS A 10 -17.54 -8.92 4.22
CA LYS A 10 -16.60 -9.86 4.83
C LYS A 10 -15.22 -9.23 5.00
N LEU A 11 -14.74 -8.43 4.05
CA LEU A 11 -13.48 -7.71 4.26
C LEU A 11 -13.59 -6.66 5.35
N SER A 12 -14.70 -5.92 5.42
CA SER A 12 -14.85 -4.93 6.49
C SER A 12 -14.79 -5.63 7.85
N THR A 13 -15.47 -6.77 8.00
CA THR A 13 -15.43 -7.57 9.23
C THR A 13 -14.01 -8.05 9.58
N ILE A 14 -13.27 -8.55 8.58
CA ILE A 14 -11.87 -8.98 8.78
C ILE A 14 -10.99 -7.79 9.17
N TRP A 15 -11.20 -6.64 8.54
CA TRP A 15 -10.43 -5.43 8.80
C TRP A 15 -10.66 -4.91 10.22
N ASP A 16 -11.92 -4.85 10.64
CA ASP A 16 -12.29 -4.43 11.99
C ASP A 16 -11.70 -5.37 13.05
N TYR A 17 -11.74 -6.69 12.81
CA TYR A 17 -11.11 -7.68 13.68
C TYR A 17 -9.59 -7.50 13.77
N ILE A 18 -8.89 -7.38 12.64
CA ILE A 18 -7.43 -7.21 12.63
C ILE A 18 -7.03 -5.92 13.35
N ARG A 19 -7.83 -4.86 13.22
CA ARG A 19 -7.57 -3.57 13.90
C ARG A 19 -7.79 -3.64 15.42
N ASP A 20 -8.69 -4.50 15.90
CA ASP A 20 -8.95 -4.67 17.35
C ASP A 20 -7.91 -5.58 18.02
N GLU A 21 -7.41 -6.60 17.32
CA GLU A 21 -6.51 -7.62 17.88
C GLU A 21 -5.02 -7.24 17.85
N TYR A 22 -4.61 -6.30 17.01
CA TYR A 22 -3.19 -5.94 16.82
C TYR A 22 -2.96 -4.45 17.02
N ASP A 23 -1.92 -4.11 17.79
CA ASP A 23 -1.49 -2.72 17.98
C ASP A 23 -0.97 -2.08 16.68
N VAL A 24 -0.33 -2.89 15.83
CA VAL A 24 0.28 -2.47 14.57
C VAL A 24 0.07 -3.54 13.52
N VAL A 25 -0.38 -3.11 12.33
CA VAL A 25 -0.60 -3.98 11.17
C VAL A 25 0.29 -3.51 10.02
N ILE A 26 1.16 -4.38 9.53
CA ILE A 26 1.99 -4.12 8.35
C ILE A 26 1.40 -4.87 7.17
N ILE A 27 1.18 -4.17 6.07
CA ILE A 27 0.55 -4.71 4.87
C ILE A 27 1.58 -4.66 3.77
N ASP A 28 2.05 -5.84 3.36
CA ASP A 28 2.89 -5.96 2.19
C ASP A 28 2.03 -5.93 0.92
N THR A 29 2.49 -5.19 -0.08
CA THR A 29 1.75 -4.97 -1.32
C THR A 29 2.70 -5.08 -2.51
N PRO A 30 2.23 -5.53 -3.69
CA PRO A 30 3.07 -5.52 -4.88
C PRO A 30 3.40 -4.07 -5.31
N PRO A 31 4.38 -3.87 -6.22
CA PRO A 31 4.81 -2.52 -6.61
C PRO A 31 3.65 -1.65 -7.11
N VAL A 32 3.55 -0.42 -6.57
CA VAL A 32 2.47 0.55 -6.90
C VAL A 32 2.44 0.97 -8.37
N LEU A 33 3.53 0.74 -9.10
CA LEU A 33 3.62 1.03 -10.53
C LEU A 33 2.98 -0.06 -11.39
N ASP A 34 2.97 -1.31 -10.92
CA ASP A 34 2.56 -2.49 -11.69
C ASP A 34 1.08 -2.83 -11.47
N VAL A 35 0.58 -2.64 -10.26
CA VAL A 35 -0.77 -3.08 -9.86
C VAL A 35 -1.49 -2.05 -8.99
N THR A 36 -2.81 -2.21 -8.86
CA THR A 36 -3.68 -1.33 -8.07
C THR A 36 -3.84 -1.75 -6.60
N ASP A 37 -3.38 -2.94 -6.21
CA ASP A 37 -3.59 -3.47 -4.85
C ASP A 37 -3.03 -2.55 -3.77
N ALA A 38 -1.84 -1.98 -4.01
CA ALA A 38 -1.20 -1.02 -3.12
C ALA A 38 -2.09 0.22 -2.85
N ILE A 39 -2.83 0.69 -3.85
CA ILE A 39 -3.73 1.85 -3.74
C ILE A 39 -4.97 1.49 -2.92
N VAL A 40 -5.62 0.36 -3.23
CA VAL A 40 -6.83 -0.10 -2.52
C VAL A 40 -6.55 -0.39 -1.05
N LEU A 41 -5.39 -0.99 -0.75
CA LEU A 41 -4.99 -1.28 0.62
C LEU A 41 -4.52 -0.01 1.35
N ALA A 42 -3.86 0.92 0.65
CA ALA A 42 -3.50 2.21 1.21
C ALA A 42 -4.73 3.00 1.68
N GLU A 43 -5.84 3.00 0.92
CA GLU A 43 -7.11 3.67 1.31
C GLU A 43 -7.67 3.18 2.65
N LYS A 44 -7.32 1.97 3.07
CA LYS A 44 -7.77 1.37 4.33
C LYS A 44 -6.77 1.55 5.47
N SER A 45 -5.54 1.94 5.16
CA SER A 45 -4.43 2.11 6.10
C SER A 45 -4.36 3.52 6.69
N ASP A 46 -3.63 3.66 7.79
CA ASP A 46 -3.40 4.96 8.43
C ASP A 46 -2.23 5.75 7.79
N GLY A 47 -1.43 5.09 6.96
CA GLY A 47 -0.33 5.71 6.22
C GLY A 47 0.46 4.69 5.41
N VAL A 48 1.22 5.18 4.43
CA VAL A 48 2.04 4.36 3.54
C VAL A 48 3.52 4.73 3.68
N MET A 49 4.37 3.70 3.58
CA MET A 49 5.82 3.83 3.46
C MET A 49 6.25 3.36 2.07
N LEU A 50 6.93 4.22 1.29
CA LEU A 50 7.43 3.84 -0.04
C LEU A 50 8.78 3.14 0.09
N VAL A 51 8.84 1.86 -0.27
CA VAL A 51 10.12 1.14 -0.36
C VAL A 51 10.71 1.35 -1.76
N VAL A 52 11.95 1.83 -1.80
CA VAL A 52 12.70 2.13 -3.02
C VAL A 52 13.91 1.23 -3.09
N LYS A 53 13.96 0.35 -4.09
CA LYS A 53 15.14 -0.46 -4.35
C LYS A 53 16.17 0.36 -5.12
N ASN A 54 17.36 0.51 -4.54
CA ASN A 54 18.47 1.24 -5.13
C ASN A 54 18.88 0.62 -6.47
N GLU A 55 19.33 1.45 -7.40
CA GLU A 55 19.69 1.11 -8.79
C GLU A 55 18.57 0.51 -9.67
N VAL A 56 17.40 0.18 -9.12
CA VAL A 56 16.25 -0.35 -9.86
C VAL A 56 15.25 0.75 -10.20
N ALA A 57 14.92 1.62 -9.24
CA ALA A 57 13.94 2.70 -9.43
C ALA A 57 14.62 4.00 -9.89
N GLY A 58 14.19 4.53 -11.03
CA GLY A 58 14.65 5.82 -11.55
C GLY A 58 13.83 7.02 -11.04
N PRO A 59 14.28 8.25 -11.30
CA PRO A 59 13.55 9.46 -10.88
C PRO A 59 12.11 9.54 -11.39
N LYS A 60 11.85 9.05 -12.62
CA LYS A 60 10.49 9.04 -13.19
C LYS A 60 9.57 8.09 -12.44
N ASP A 61 10.07 6.92 -12.07
CA ASP A 61 9.34 5.90 -11.32
C ASP A 61 8.93 6.43 -9.95
N LEU A 62 9.84 7.14 -9.28
CA LEU A 62 9.58 7.76 -7.97
C LEU A 62 8.55 8.88 -8.05
N ILE A 63 8.60 9.72 -9.09
CA ILE A 63 7.61 10.79 -9.31
C ILE A 63 6.22 10.19 -9.53
N GLU A 64 6.12 9.15 -10.37
CA GLU A 64 4.85 8.50 -10.67
C GLU A 64 4.32 7.73 -9.45
N ALA A 65 5.17 6.99 -8.74
CA ALA A 65 4.80 6.29 -7.50
C ALA A 65 4.26 7.27 -6.45
N LYS A 66 4.98 8.38 -6.22
CA LYS A 66 4.52 9.43 -5.31
C LYS A 66 3.17 9.99 -5.75
N LYS A 67 3.00 10.30 -7.04
CA LYS A 67 1.74 10.83 -7.58
C LYS A 67 0.59 9.86 -7.29
N ARG A 68 0.72 8.58 -7.60
CA ARG A 68 -0.31 7.56 -7.34
C ARG A 68 -0.64 7.45 -5.86
N LEU A 69 0.37 7.37 -5.00
CA LEU A 69 0.17 7.28 -3.55
C LEU A 69 -0.50 8.53 -2.96
N THR A 70 -0.16 9.73 -3.44
CA THR A 70 -0.78 10.97 -2.96
C THR A 70 -2.23 11.15 -3.39
N GLN A 71 -2.69 10.44 -4.43
CA GLN A 71 -4.10 10.49 -4.87
C GLN A 71 -5.04 9.75 -3.91
N VAL A 72 -4.51 8.85 -3.08
CA VAL A 72 -5.26 8.05 -2.10
C VAL A 72 -5.82 8.92 -0.96
N GLY A 73 -5.20 10.07 -0.68
CA GLY A 73 -5.61 10.94 0.42
C GLY A 73 -5.13 10.49 1.80
N ILE A 74 -4.34 9.42 1.89
CA ILE A 74 -3.66 8.98 3.11
C ILE A 74 -2.21 9.48 3.15
N PRO A 75 -1.61 9.69 4.34
CA PRO A 75 -0.25 10.20 4.45
C PRO A 75 0.81 9.25 3.88
N LEU A 76 1.66 9.77 2.98
CA LEU A 76 2.96 9.14 2.69
C LEU A 76 3.93 9.48 3.83
N LEU A 77 4.14 8.53 4.73
CA LEU A 77 4.93 8.69 5.95
C LEU A 77 6.41 8.93 5.67
N GLY A 78 6.90 8.42 4.53
CA GLY A 78 8.27 8.56 4.10
C GLY A 78 8.66 7.50 3.09
N SER A 79 9.97 7.34 2.90
CA SER A 79 10.54 6.34 2.01
C SER A 79 11.70 5.61 2.68
N ILE A 80 11.80 4.32 2.43
CA ILE A 80 12.94 3.49 2.82
C ILE A 80 13.72 3.17 1.54
N ILE A 81 15.02 3.47 1.53
CA ILE A 81 15.91 3.04 0.45
C ILE A 81 16.57 1.74 0.90
N ILE A 82 16.44 0.70 0.09
CA ILE A 82 17.11 -0.59 0.32
C ILE A 82 18.15 -0.83 -0.78
N ASP A 83 19.33 -1.26 -0.37
CA ASP A 83 20.32 -1.83 -1.28
C ASP A 83 19.99 -3.30 -1.57
N VAL A 84 20.63 -3.85 -2.61
CA VAL A 84 20.44 -5.24 -3.02
C VAL A 84 21.01 -6.22 -1.99
#